data_AF-A0A8H6HG94-F1
#
_entry.id   AF-A0A8H6HG94-F1
#
_cell.length_a   1.000
_cell.length_b   1.000
_cell.length_c   1.000
_cell.angle_alpha   90.00
_cell.angle_beta   90.00
_cell.angle_gamma   90.00
#
_symmetry.space_group_name_H-M   'P 1'
#
loop_
_entity.id
_entity.type
_entity.pdbx_description
1 polymer ?
#
loop_
_entity_poly.entity_id
_entity_poly.type
_entity_poly.pdbx_seq_one_letter_code
_entity_poly.pdbx_strand_id
1 'polypeptide(L)'
;CPIPVDLILRSSDKALIGAHKANLEHFSDGFPSADSVSDSEEPVDLSEDGATLKLLLSGMHKQRLPALIDLEMEELVALAEAGEKYFVYGMMAACTERIPRVVTDLEEATAYFAYAVKFGYLEVADTVAPLMIHFDIDHQARTLSHSRGYLMRSWIRSMGADAGNAGMRQSSVSVVTSRCCGMLRHLVVSCSKRPNTVSMDLDACSRFEVKHSLRRIALEHRYNWPRAVWAVEVMIHPTLSDDARMKSTGRIKRPLRRCRPTGLKHNLVADVTRHVQVSLPRVCKIGRLAPSVPNCPIPVDLILRSSDKVLLGAHKANLEHFSDGFPSADSVSDSEEPVELSEDGATLKLLLSGMHKQKVPTLSGLGSDQLLALAEAGEKYFVYGVMAVCSERIR
;
A
#
# COMPACT_ATOMS: atom_id res chain seq x y z
N CYS A 1 13.21 -11.00 21.87
CA CYS A 1 14.12 -10.07 21.17
C CYS A 1 15.30 -9.75 22.10
N PRO A 2 16.56 -9.92 21.69
CA PRO A 2 17.73 -9.59 22.51
C PRO A 2 18.17 -8.12 22.41
N ILE A 3 17.60 -7.35 21.46
CA ILE A 3 17.94 -5.94 21.26
C ILE A 3 17.43 -5.13 22.47
N PRO A 4 18.22 -4.19 23.02
CA PRO A 4 17.75 -3.28 24.06
C PRO A 4 16.56 -2.45 23.58
N VAL A 5 15.58 -2.24 24.44
CA VAL A 5 14.46 -1.34 24.18
C VAL A 5 14.96 0.10 24.21
N ASP A 6 14.69 0.86 23.15
CA ASP A 6 15.11 2.27 22.99
C ASP A 6 13.92 3.23 22.81
N LEU A 7 12.69 2.70 22.88
CA LEU A 7 11.44 3.45 22.76
C LEU A 7 10.35 2.78 23.60
N ILE A 8 9.56 3.58 24.31
CA ILE A 8 8.34 3.12 24.98
C ILE A 8 7.12 3.72 24.28
N LEU A 9 6.22 2.84 23.83
CA LEU A 9 4.92 3.21 23.29
C LEU A 9 3.86 3.04 24.38
N ARG A 10 2.90 3.97 24.45
CA ARG A 10 1.75 3.90 25.35
C ARG A 10 0.48 3.76 24.53
N SER A 11 -0.23 2.66 24.74
CA SER A 11 -1.51 2.41 24.08
C SER A 11 -2.63 3.30 24.63
N SER A 12 -3.80 3.27 23.98
CA SER A 12 -4.99 4.00 24.44
C SER A 12 -5.50 3.53 25.81
N ASP A 13 -5.39 2.23 26.10
CA ASP A 13 -5.66 1.58 27.39
C ASP A 13 -4.48 1.63 28.38
N LYS A 14 -3.47 2.47 28.10
CA LYS A 14 -2.35 2.81 28.98
C LYS A 14 -1.35 1.67 29.24
N ALA A 15 -1.38 0.60 28.45
CA ALA A 15 -0.31 -0.38 28.43
C ALA A 15 0.99 0.26 27.90
N LEU A 16 2.11 -0.03 28.56
CA LEU A 16 3.45 0.38 28.12
C LEU A 16 4.10 -0.78 27.38
N ILE A 17 4.56 -0.51 26.16
CA ILE A 17 5.13 -1.52 25.26
C ILE A 17 6.49 -1.03 24.80
N GLY A 18 7.53 -1.83 25.07
CA GLY A 18 8.87 -1.57 24.56
C GLY A 18 8.97 -1.85 23.06
N ALA A 19 9.65 -0.98 22.33
CA ALA A 19 9.90 -1.09 20.90
C ALA A 19 11.37 -0.74 20.57
N HIS A 20 11.74 -0.93 19.30
CA HIS A 20 13.03 -0.54 18.77
C HIS A 20 12.85 0.44 17.61
N LYS A 21 13.37 1.67 17.73
CA LYS A 21 13.25 2.71 16.70
C LYS A 21 13.68 2.20 15.32
N ALA A 22 14.81 1.49 15.28
CA ALA A 22 15.35 0.90 14.05
C ALA A 22 14.37 -0.11 13.41
N ASN A 23 13.71 -0.95 14.20
CA ASN A 23 12.73 -1.90 13.66
C ASN A 23 11.48 -1.19 13.13
N LEU A 24 11.00 -0.15 13.83
CA LEU A 24 9.85 0.62 13.39
C LEU A 24 10.11 1.28 12.02
N GLU A 25 11.25 1.93 11.83
CA GLU A 25 11.65 2.51 10.55
C GLU A 25 11.81 1.44 9.45
N HIS A 26 12.33 0.28 9.85
CA HIS A 26 12.66 -0.77 8.92
C HIS A 26 11.43 -1.49 8.36
N PHE A 27 10.50 -1.89 9.22
CA PHE A 27 9.35 -2.73 8.87
C PHE A 27 8.06 -1.95 8.60
N SER A 28 8.10 -0.63 8.73
CA SER A 28 6.95 0.25 8.54
C SER A 28 7.35 1.53 7.82
N ASP A 29 6.44 2.04 7.00
CA ASP A 29 6.56 3.37 6.38
C ASP A 29 5.69 4.42 7.09
N GLY A 30 5.01 4.03 8.17
CA GLY A 30 4.18 4.91 9.00
C GLY A 30 4.92 5.54 10.18
N PHE A 31 6.09 5.02 10.55
CA PHE A 31 6.94 5.59 11.60
C PHE A 31 8.03 6.52 11.03
N PRO A 32 8.44 7.53 11.82
CA PRO A 32 9.57 8.38 11.44
C PRO A 32 10.89 7.61 11.46
N SER A 33 11.92 8.15 10.81
CA SER A 33 13.28 7.59 10.84
C SER A 33 13.81 7.55 12.28
N ALA A 34 14.53 6.50 12.65
CA ALA A 34 15.05 6.30 14.00
C ALA A 34 15.88 7.50 14.48
N ASP A 35 16.70 8.07 13.60
CA ASP A 35 17.56 9.22 13.88
C ASP A 35 16.77 10.52 14.13
N SER A 36 15.52 10.58 13.67
CA SER A 36 14.66 11.77 13.85
C SER A 36 13.86 11.74 15.16
N VAL A 37 13.90 10.63 15.89
CA VAL A 37 13.19 10.46 17.16
C VAL A 37 14.17 10.65 18.31
N SER A 38 13.97 11.69 19.11
CA SER A 38 14.77 11.96 20.32
C SER A 38 14.67 10.82 21.34
N ASP A 39 15.72 10.61 22.14
CA ASP A 39 15.74 9.68 23.28
C ASP A 39 14.97 10.26 24.49
N SER A 40 13.67 10.50 24.31
CA SER A 40 12.80 10.92 25.41
C SER A 40 12.47 9.72 26.30
N GLU A 41 12.53 9.92 27.62
CA GLU A 41 11.98 8.96 28.59
C GLU A 41 10.44 8.94 28.57
N GLU A 42 9.80 9.96 27.98
CA GLU A 42 8.35 10.04 27.90
C GLU A 42 7.78 9.05 26.87
N PRO A 43 6.83 8.17 27.27
CA PRO A 43 6.18 7.26 26.34
C PRO A 43 5.41 7.97 25.21
N VAL A 44 5.50 7.43 23.99
CA VAL A 44 4.75 7.93 22.83
C VAL A 44 3.34 7.35 22.82
N ASP A 45 2.32 8.22 22.88
CA ASP A 45 0.91 7.81 22.84
C ASP A 45 0.47 7.36 21.43
N LEU A 46 -0.11 6.16 21.34
CA LEU A 46 -0.77 5.62 20.16
C LEU A 46 -2.27 5.39 20.45
N SER A 47 -3.09 5.34 19.41
CA SER A 47 -4.56 5.26 19.56
C SER A 47 -5.08 3.82 19.72
N GLU A 48 -4.27 2.85 19.35
CA GLU A 48 -4.55 1.43 19.40
C GLU A 48 -4.43 0.93 20.84
N ASP A 49 -5.21 -0.09 21.19
CA ASP A 49 -5.09 -0.77 22.48
C ASP A 49 -3.79 -1.60 22.57
N GLY A 50 -3.47 -2.05 23.79
CA GLY A 50 -2.25 -2.79 24.04
C GLY A 50 -2.17 -4.15 23.34
N ALA A 51 -3.30 -4.81 23.07
CA ALA A 51 -3.32 -6.12 22.41
C ALA A 51 -3.01 -5.98 20.91
N THR A 52 -3.68 -5.05 20.25
CA THR A 52 -3.47 -4.67 18.84
C THR A 52 -2.02 -4.24 18.62
N LEU A 53 -1.46 -3.39 19.48
CA LEU A 53 -0.07 -2.95 19.35
C LEU A 53 0.93 -4.09 19.54
N LYS A 54 0.73 -5.00 20.49
CA LYS A 54 1.62 -6.16 20.68
C LYS A 54 1.65 -7.04 19.44
N LEU A 55 0.47 -7.31 18.85
CA LEU A 55 0.37 -8.09 17.61
C LEU A 55 1.04 -7.35 16.45
N LEU A 56 0.73 -6.07 16.24
CA LEU A 56 1.33 -5.25 15.20
C LEU A 56 2.86 -5.23 15.29
N LEU A 57 3.41 -4.95 16.48
CA LEU A 57 4.84 -4.88 16.73
C LEU A 57 5.52 -6.25 16.57
N SER A 58 4.82 -7.36 16.86
CA SER A 58 5.37 -8.70 16.65
C SER A 58 5.77 -8.95 15.19
N GLY A 59 5.10 -8.28 14.24
CA GLY A 59 5.42 -8.32 12.82
C GLY A 59 6.51 -7.37 12.34
N MET A 60 7.08 -6.58 13.26
CA MET A 60 8.27 -5.76 13.03
C MET A 60 9.52 -6.41 13.61
N HIS A 61 9.47 -7.71 13.86
CA HIS A 61 10.61 -8.53 14.23
C HIS A 61 10.80 -9.64 13.20
N LYS A 62 12.05 -10.05 13.01
CA LYS A 62 12.43 -11.23 12.23
C LYS A 62 12.04 -12.51 12.98
N GLN A 63 10.74 -12.76 13.08
CA GLN A 63 10.16 -13.92 13.74
C GLN A 63 8.86 -14.30 13.04
N ARG A 64 8.44 -15.55 13.23
CA ARG A 64 7.13 -16.01 12.75
C ARG A 64 6.02 -15.18 13.41
N LEU A 65 5.07 -14.70 12.60
CA LEU A 65 3.92 -14.00 13.13
C LEU A 65 3.10 -14.94 14.04
N PRO A 66 2.52 -14.41 15.13
CA PRO A 66 1.54 -15.16 15.90
C PRO A 66 0.38 -15.58 15.00
N ALA A 67 -0.21 -16.74 15.30
CA ALA A 67 -1.37 -17.20 14.55
C ALA A 67 -2.54 -16.22 14.76
N LEU A 68 -3.19 -15.81 13.66
CA LEU A 68 -4.35 -14.92 13.72
C LEU A 68 -5.67 -15.71 13.81
N ILE A 69 -5.59 -17.02 14.03
CA ILE A 69 -6.76 -17.90 14.05
C ILE A 69 -7.64 -17.67 15.29
N ASP A 70 -7.01 -17.35 16.42
CA ASP A 70 -7.67 -17.19 17.72
C ASP A 70 -8.20 -15.77 17.96
N LEU A 71 -8.06 -14.87 16.97
CA LEU A 71 -8.56 -13.52 17.06
C LEU A 71 -10.01 -13.45 16.59
N GLU A 72 -10.83 -12.74 17.38
CA GLU A 72 -12.19 -12.41 17.01
C GLU A 72 -12.21 -11.38 15.87
N MET A 73 -13.34 -11.25 15.18
CA MET A 73 -13.46 -10.35 14.02
C MET A 73 -13.14 -8.89 14.37
N GLU A 74 -13.57 -8.41 15.53
CA GLU A 74 -13.25 -7.05 16.00
C GLU A 74 -11.74 -6.84 16.17
N GLU A 75 -11.05 -7.82 16.77
CA GLU A 75 -9.59 -7.78 16.97
C GLU A 75 -8.84 -7.86 15.64
N LEU A 76 -9.30 -8.69 14.70
CA LEU A 76 -8.72 -8.80 13.35
C LEU A 76 -8.86 -7.49 12.57
N VAL A 77 -10.02 -6.85 12.61
CA VAL A 77 -10.24 -5.56 11.96
C VAL A 77 -9.37 -4.49 12.62
N ALA A 78 -9.30 -4.42 13.94
CA ALA A 78 -8.44 -3.48 14.65
C ALA A 78 -6.95 -3.64 14.26
N LEU A 79 -6.45 -4.88 14.21
CA LEU A 79 -5.11 -5.19 13.75
C LEU A 79 -4.90 -4.82 12.28
N ALA A 80 -5.89 -5.10 11.41
CA ALA A 80 -5.81 -4.77 10.00
C ALA A 80 -5.75 -3.24 9.79
N GLU A 81 -6.57 -2.47 10.51
CA GLU A 81 -6.55 -1.00 10.45
C GLU A 81 -5.25 -0.42 10.97
N ALA A 82 -4.70 -0.97 12.06
CA ALA A 82 -3.39 -0.59 12.57
C ALA A 82 -2.29 -0.91 11.54
N GLY A 83 -2.35 -2.09 10.92
CA GLY A 83 -1.46 -2.51 9.83
C GLY A 83 -1.47 -1.51 8.68
N GLU A 84 -2.64 -1.06 8.23
CA GLU A 84 -2.77 -0.04 7.19
C GLU A 84 -2.25 1.33 7.63
N LYS A 85 -2.61 1.77 8.84
CA LYS A 85 -2.22 3.08 9.39
C LYS A 85 -0.70 3.21 9.48
N TYR A 86 -0.03 2.14 9.90
CA TYR A 86 1.41 2.11 10.06
C TYR A 86 2.12 1.46 8.87
N PHE A 87 1.44 1.11 7.77
CA PHE A 87 2.05 0.46 6.61
C PHE A 87 2.90 -0.78 6.96
N VAL A 88 2.39 -1.65 7.83
CA VAL A 88 3.04 -2.91 8.21
C VAL A 88 2.59 -3.99 7.23
N TYR A 89 3.25 -4.06 6.08
CA TYR A 89 2.79 -4.83 4.93
C TYR A 89 2.54 -6.31 5.22
N GLY A 90 3.35 -6.95 6.06
CA GLY A 90 3.14 -8.34 6.49
C GLY A 90 1.82 -8.53 7.24
N MET A 91 1.47 -7.60 8.13
CA MET A 91 0.20 -7.62 8.87
C MET A 91 -1.00 -7.31 7.98
N MET A 92 -0.87 -6.32 7.10
CA MET A 92 -1.91 -5.99 6.12
C MET A 92 -2.26 -7.22 5.27
N ALA A 93 -1.24 -7.92 4.76
CA ALA A 93 -1.43 -9.11 3.95
C ALA A 93 -2.02 -10.28 4.74
N ALA A 94 -1.51 -10.56 5.95
CA ALA A 94 -2.01 -11.64 6.80
C ALA A 94 -3.48 -11.42 7.19
N CYS A 95 -3.87 -10.21 7.62
CA CYS A 95 -5.26 -9.89 7.93
C CYS A 95 -6.16 -9.96 6.68
N THR A 96 -5.69 -9.47 5.53
CA THR A 96 -6.47 -9.52 4.28
C THR A 96 -6.81 -10.96 3.88
N GLU A 97 -5.90 -11.91 4.09
CA GLU A 97 -6.17 -13.33 3.81
C GLU A 97 -6.99 -14.02 4.91
N ARG A 98 -6.87 -13.60 6.19
CA ARG A 98 -7.56 -14.21 7.33
C ARG A 98 -9.03 -13.81 7.41
N ILE A 99 -9.34 -12.52 7.26
CA ILE A 99 -10.68 -11.99 7.53
C ILE A 99 -11.79 -12.69 6.73
N PRO A 100 -11.67 -12.96 5.41
CA PRO A 100 -12.73 -13.65 4.65
C PRO A 100 -13.12 -15.02 5.23
N ARG A 101 -12.22 -15.64 6.01
CA ARG A 101 -12.39 -16.97 6.58
C ARG A 101 -13.05 -16.96 7.95
N VAL A 102 -13.10 -15.82 8.63
CA VAL A 102 -13.85 -15.67 9.90
C VAL A 102 -15.24 -15.12 9.68
N VAL A 103 -15.52 -14.49 8.54
CA VAL A 103 -16.85 -13.93 8.25
C VAL A 103 -17.87 -15.06 8.18
N THR A 104 -18.68 -15.15 9.23
CA THR A 104 -19.77 -16.12 9.38
C THR A 104 -21.14 -15.48 9.29
N ASP A 105 -21.26 -14.19 9.61
CA ASP A 105 -22.51 -13.46 9.60
C ASP A 105 -22.46 -12.11 8.86
N LEU A 106 -23.61 -11.41 8.88
CA LEU A 106 -23.76 -10.13 8.21
C LEU A 106 -22.93 -9.01 8.85
N GLU A 107 -22.91 -8.94 10.17
CA GLU A 107 -22.26 -7.85 10.89
C GLU A 107 -20.75 -7.88 10.57
N GLU A 108 -20.17 -9.07 10.60
CA GLU A 108 -18.80 -9.33 10.19
C GLU A 108 -18.57 -9.04 8.71
N ALA A 109 -19.46 -9.50 7.82
CA ALA A 109 -19.37 -9.21 6.38
C ALA A 109 -19.41 -7.70 6.10
N THR A 110 -20.22 -6.97 6.85
CA THR A 110 -20.36 -5.51 6.69
C THR A 110 -19.12 -4.78 7.22
N ALA A 111 -18.58 -5.20 8.36
CA ALA A 111 -17.33 -4.69 8.90
C ALA A 111 -16.18 -4.92 7.92
N TYR A 112 -16.08 -6.13 7.35
CA TYR A 112 -15.04 -6.44 6.39
C TYR A 112 -15.20 -5.69 5.07
N PHE A 113 -16.41 -5.57 4.54
CA PHE A 113 -16.68 -4.78 3.34
C PHE A 113 -16.30 -3.31 3.54
N ALA A 114 -16.63 -2.73 4.71
CA ALA A 114 -16.25 -1.37 5.05
C ALA A 114 -14.71 -1.22 5.10
N TYR A 115 -14.01 -2.15 5.74
CA TYR A 115 -12.54 -2.21 5.73
C TYR A 115 -11.98 -2.28 4.30
N ALA A 116 -12.45 -3.25 3.51
CA ALA A 116 -11.94 -3.52 2.18
C ALA A 116 -12.07 -2.29 1.27
N VAL A 117 -13.23 -1.65 1.27
CA VAL A 117 -13.45 -0.45 0.46
C VAL A 117 -12.71 0.78 1.03
N LYS A 118 -12.57 0.90 2.36
CA LYS A 118 -11.80 1.99 3.00
C LYS A 118 -10.34 2.00 2.57
N PHE A 119 -9.74 0.82 2.39
CA PHE A 119 -8.32 0.68 2.02
C PHE A 119 -8.06 0.26 0.57
N GLY A 120 -9.11 0.22 -0.26
CA GLY A 120 -9.02 -0.01 -1.70
C GLY A 120 -8.87 -1.47 -2.12
N TYR A 121 -9.18 -2.42 -1.25
CA TYR A 121 -9.24 -3.85 -1.56
C TYR A 121 -10.54 -4.20 -2.28
N LEU A 122 -10.71 -3.73 -3.51
CA LEU A 122 -11.97 -3.89 -4.25
C LEU A 122 -12.27 -5.36 -4.60
N GLU A 123 -11.26 -6.12 -5.00
CA GLU A 123 -11.41 -7.56 -5.28
C GLU A 123 -11.94 -8.31 -4.06
N VAL A 124 -11.42 -7.96 -2.89
CA VAL A 124 -11.87 -8.48 -1.60
C VAL A 124 -13.30 -8.04 -1.31
N ALA A 125 -13.62 -6.75 -1.48
CA ALA A 125 -14.97 -6.24 -1.27
C ALA A 125 -16.00 -6.97 -2.16
N ASP A 126 -15.63 -7.30 -3.39
CA ASP A 126 -16.47 -8.04 -4.31
C ASP A 126 -16.70 -9.50 -3.86
N THR A 127 -15.78 -10.12 -3.12
CA THR A 127 -16.02 -11.48 -2.57
C THR A 127 -17.07 -11.51 -1.47
N VAL A 128 -17.20 -10.45 -0.67
CA VAL A 128 -18.19 -10.37 0.42
C VAL A 128 -19.47 -9.64 0.05
N ALA A 129 -19.47 -8.85 -1.03
CA ALA A 129 -20.66 -8.16 -1.50
C ALA A 129 -21.88 -9.08 -1.70
N PRO A 130 -21.76 -10.32 -2.26
CA PRO A 130 -22.89 -11.25 -2.41
C PRO A 130 -23.55 -11.63 -1.08
N LEU A 131 -22.76 -11.75 -0.01
CA LEU A 131 -23.29 -12.03 1.33
C LEU A 131 -24.19 -10.88 1.83
N MET A 132 -23.95 -9.65 1.36
CA MET A 132 -24.68 -8.46 1.79
C MET A 132 -25.97 -8.19 0.99
N ILE A 133 -26.25 -8.92 -0.10
CA ILE A 133 -27.38 -8.65 -1.02
C ILE A 133 -28.74 -8.88 -0.37
N HIS A 134 -28.84 -9.82 0.56
CA HIS A 134 -30.12 -10.18 1.18
C HIS A 134 -30.63 -9.16 2.21
N PHE A 135 -29.88 -8.09 2.44
CA PHE A 135 -30.15 -7.17 3.53
C PHE A 135 -30.85 -5.91 3.07
N ASP A 136 -31.67 -5.38 3.97
CA ASP A 136 -32.44 -4.17 3.76
C ASP A 136 -31.52 -3.00 3.39
N ILE A 137 -31.85 -2.32 2.29
CA ILE A 137 -31.07 -1.20 1.77
C ILE A 137 -30.96 -0.07 2.79
N ASP A 138 -31.99 0.13 3.63
CA ASP A 138 -31.94 1.18 4.64
C ASP A 138 -30.99 0.79 5.78
N HIS A 139 -30.88 -0.50 6.12
CA HIS A 139 -29.85 -1.00 7.04
C HIS A 139 -28.45 -0.78 6.46
N GLN A 140 -28.18 -1.22 5.23
CA GLN A 140 -26.88 -1.03 4.60
C GLN A 140 -26.54 0.45 4.41
N ALA A 141 -27.53 1.29 4.10
CA ALA A 141 -27.36 2.73 4.08
C ALA A 141 -26.91 3.25 5.44
N ARG A 142 -27.58 2.92 6.54
CA ARG A 142 -27.17 3.39 7.87
C ARG A 142 -25.76 2.93 8.23
N THR A 143 -25.44 1.66 7.98
CA THR A 143 -24.14 1.10 8.35
C THR A 143 -23.00 1.69 7.52
N LEU A 144 -23.17 1.78 6.20
CA LEU A 144 -22.15 2.34 5.30
C LEU A 144 -22.10 3.88 5.30
N SER A 145 -23.16 4.57 5.71
CA SER A 145 -23.19 6.04 5.79
C SER A 145 -22.21 6.57 6.83
N HIS A 146 -22.05 5.86 7.95
CA HIS A 146 -21.07 6.21 8.98
C HIS A 146 -19.65 6.14 8.43
N SER A 147 -19.41 5.22 7.50
CA SER A 147 -18.09 4.93 6.95
C SER A 147 -17.79 5.68 5.64
N ARG A 148 -18.51 6.79 5.41
CA ARG A 148 -18.44 7.75 4.29
C ARG A 148 -19.23 7.30 3.04
N GLY A 149 -20.02 8.20 2.46
CA GLY A 149 -20.99 7.92 1.39
C GLY A 149 -20.44 7.36 0.05
N TYR A 150 -19.12 7.18 -0.11
CA TYR A 150 -18.57 6.46 -1.26
C TYR A 150 -18.73 4.94 -1.13
N LEU A 151 -18.81 4.41 0.10
CA LEU A 151 -19.00 2.97 0.34
C LEU A 151 -20.32 2.46 -0.22
N MET A 152 -21.40 3.20 0.01
CA MET A 152 -22.71 2.91 -0.56
C MET A 152 -22.67 2.87 -2.08
N ARG A 153 -21.94 3.78 -2.73
CA ARG A 153 -21.78 3.77 -4.20
C ARG A 153 -20.99 2.55 -4.69
N SER A 154 -19.99 2.10 -3.95
CA SER A 154 -19.27 0.87 -4.28
C SER A 154 -20.17 -0.35 -4.15
N TRP A 155 -20.93 -0.47 -3.06
CA TRP A 155 -21.87 -1.57 -2.87
C TRP A 155 -22.96 -1.63 -3.95
N ILE A 156 -23.55 -0.48 -4.30
CA ILE A 156 -24.54 -0.40 -5.41
C ILE A 156 -23.93 -0.85 -6.74
N ARG A 157 -22.66 -0.53 -7.01
CA ARG A 157 -21.97 -0.98 -8.23
C ARG A 157 -21.78 -2.49 -8.24
N SER A 158 -21.38 -3.09 -7.11
CA SER A 158 -21.24 -4.55 -7.00
C SER A 158 -22.59 -5.25 -7.24
N MET A 159 -23.70 -4.74 -6.70
CA MET A 159 -25.05 -5.27 -6.99
C MET A 159 -25.44 -5.16 -8.48
N GLY A 160 -25.04 -4.07 -9.14
CA GLY A 160 -25.32 -3.85 -10.57
C GLY A 160 -24.57 -4.82 -11.48
N ALA A 161 -23.37 -5.25 -11.10
CA ALA A 161 -22.58 -6.24 -11.84
C ALA A 161 -23.23 -7.64 -11.80
N ASP A 162 -23.72 -8.06 -10.62
CA ASP A 162 -24.36 -9.37 -10.45
C ASP A 162 -25.72 -9.47 -11.15
N ALA A 163 -26.51 -8.40 -11.13
CA ALA A 163 -27.82 -8.37 -11.82
C ALA A 163 -27.69 -8.59 -13.35
N GLY A 164 -26.57 -8.19 -13.94
CA GLY A 164 -26.26 -8.41 -15.36
C GLY A 164 -25.95 -9.88 -15.69
N ASN A 165 -25.39 -10.63 -14.75
CA ASN A 165 -25.06 -12.04 -14.92
C ASN A 165 -26.19 -13.00 -14.50
N ALA A 166 -27.04 -12.60 -13.54
CA ALA A 166 -28.04 -13.48 -12.93
C ALA A 166 -29.43 -13.48 -13.59
N GLY A 167 -29.66 -12.73 -14.68
CA GLY A 167 -30.97 -12.69 -15.34
C GLY A 167 -32.12 -12.24 -14.42
N MET A 168 -31.82 -11.35 -13.47
CA MET A 168 -32.77 -10.92 -12.44
C MET A 168 -33.86 -10.03 -13.07
N ARG A 169 -35.14 -10.37 -12.83
CA ARG A 169 -36.31 -9.65 -13.39
C ARG A 169 -36.28 -8.17 -12.98
N GLN A 170 -36.43 -7.29 -13.98
CA GLN A 170 -36.39 -5.80 -13.93
C GLN A 170 -37.36 -5.11 -12.95
N SER A 171 -38.10 -5.82 -12.10
CA SER A 171 -39.20 -5.28 -11.30
C SER A 171 -38.76 -4.54 -10.04
N SER A 172 -37.52 -4.71 -9.56
CA SER A 172 -37.04 -4.16 -8.28
C SER A 172 -36.04 -2.99 -8.42
N VAL A 173 -35.44 -2.76 -9.59
CA VAL A 173 -34.40 -1.72 -9.77
C VAL A 173 -35.00 -0.31 -9.90
N SER A 174 -36.24 -0.17 -10.37
CA SER A 174 -36.91 1.13 -10.54
C SER A 174 -37.24 1.84 -9.22
N VAL A 175 -37.32 1.11 -8.11
CA VAL A 175 -37.61 1.67 -6.77
C VAL A 175 -36.35 2.25 -6.11
N VAL A 176 -35.17 1.71 -6.44
CA VAL A 176 -33.89 2.07 -5.81
C VAL A 176 -33.40 3.45 -6.27
N THR A 177 -33.55 3.78 -7.55
CA THR A 177 -33.17 5.11 -8.08
C THR A 177 -34.07 6.24 -7.58
N SER A 178 -35.34 5.95 -7.29
CA SER A 178 -36.30 6.92 -6.77
C SER A 178 -36.05 7.31 -5.31
N ARG A 179 -35.63 6.37 -4.45
CA ARG A 179 -35.43 6.62 -3.01
C ARG A 179 -34.12 7.34 -2.67
N CYS A 180 -33.02 7.05 -3.38
CA CYS A 180 -31.75 7.77 -3.16
C CYS A 180 -31.83 9.27 -3.52
N CYS A 181 -32.71 9.67 -4.45
CA CYS A 181 -32.96 11.08 -4.77
C CYS A 181 -33.60 11.87 -3.62
N GLY A 182 -34.24 11.21 -2.63
CA GLY A 182 -34.85 11.88 -1.48
C GLY A 182 -33.83 12.46 -0.49
N MET A 183 -32.71 11.76 -0.28
CA MET A 183 -31.71 12.11 0.73
C MET A 183 -30.81 13.29 0.33
N LEU A 184 -30.76 13.63 -0.96
CA LEU A 184 -29.98 14.76 -1.50
C LEU A 184 -30.73 16.10 -1.54
N ARG A 185 -32.03 16.14 -1.17
CA ARG A 185 -32.84 17.38 -1.22
C ARG A 185 -32.48 18.42 -0.15
N HIS A 186 -31.74 18.05 0.89
CA HIS A 186 -31.34 18.99 1.95
C HIS A 186 -30.10 19.84 1.61
N LEU A 187 -29.41 19.58 0.50
CA LEU A 187 -28.20 20.34 0.14
C LEU A 187 -28.41 21.41 -0.95
N VAL A 188 -29.62 21.56 -1.49
CA VAL A 188 -29.90 22.55 -2.56
C VAL A 188 -31.10 23.41 -2.17
N VAL A 189 -30.86 24.37 -1.28
CA VAL A 189 -31.71 25.56 -1.15
C VAL A 189 -30.81 26.79 -1.22
N SER A 190 -30.47 27.22 -2.43
CA SER A 190 -30.44 28.65 -2.82
C SER A 190 -29.95 28.78 -4.26
N CYS A 191 -30.89 28.74 -5.21
CA CYS A 191 -30.78 29.49 -6.47
C CYS A 191 -32.14 29.49 -7.16
N SER A 192 -32.98 30.45 -6.79
CA SER A 192 -34.16 30.81 -7.56
C SER A 192 -33.83 32.05 -8.38
N LYS A 193 -33.80 31.92 -9.71
CA LYS A 193 -34.55 32.78 -10.64
C LYS A 193 -34.33 32.38 -12.11
N ARG A 194 -35.47 32.02 -12.71
CA ARG A 194 -35.86 31.97 -14.15
C ARG A 194 -35.79 30.62 -14.88
N PRO A 195 -36.86 30.29 -15.63
CA PRO A 195 -36.92 29.11 -16.47
C PRO A 195 -36.38 29.43 -17.86
N ASN A 196 -35.57 28.53 -18.41
CA ASN A 196 -35.69 28.00 -19.77
C ASN A 196 -34.47 27.10 -20.04
N THR A 197 -34.77 25.84 -20.35
CA THR A 197 -33.95 24.86 -21.08
C THR A 197 -32.43 25.05 -21.06
N VAL A 198 -31.74 24.26 -20.23
CA VAL A 198 -30.34 23.90 -20.44
C VAL A 198 -30.18 22.40 -20.19
N SER A 199 -29.71 21.69 -21.21
CA SER A 199 -29.14 20.35 -21.11
C SER A 199 -27.99 20.38 -20.11
N MET A 200 -28.16 19.74 -18.95
CA MET A 200 -27.06 19.57 -17.98
C MET A 200 -26.09 18.52 -18.51
N ASP A 201 -24.87 18.95 -18.78
CA ASP A 201 -23.71 18.08 -18.92
C ASP A 201 -23.28 17.62 -17.52
N LEU A 202 -23.66 16.39 -17.16
CA LEU A 202 -23.36 15.75 -15.88
C LEU A 202 -21.85 15.63 -15.61
N ASP A 203 -21.03 15.74 -16.64
CA ASP A 203 -19.59 15.53 -16.58
C ASP A 203 -18.81 16.77 -16.09
N ALA A 204 -19.44 17.95 -16.13
CA ALA A 204 -18.85 19.19 -15.61
C ALA A 204 -19.09 19.39 -14.11
N CYS A 205 -20.25 18.93 -13.60
CA CYS A 205 -20.60 19.02 -12.17
C CYS A 205 -19.73 18.09 -11.31
N SER A 206 -19.42 16.89 -11.82
CA SER A 206 -18.57 15.92 -11.12
C SER A 206 -17.14 16.43 -10.91
N ARG A 207 -16.58 17.17 -11.87
CA ARG A 207 -15.21 17.71 -11.81
C ARG A 207 -15.06 18.89 -10.85
N PHE A 208 -16.11 19.70 -10.69
CA PHE A 208 -16.07 20.89 -9.84
C PHE A 208 -16.25 20.54 -8.35
N GLU A 209 -17.13 19.59 -8.01
CA GLU A 209 -17.36 19.17 -6.62
C GLU A 209 -16.22 18.32 -6.03
N VAL A 210 -15.51 17.55 -6.86
CA VAL A 210 -14.36 16.74 -6.40
C VAL A 210 -13.20 17.62 -5.93
N LYS A 211 -12.90 18.71 -6.66
CA LYS A 211 -11.82 19.65 -6.26
C LYS A 211 -12.13 20.40 -4.97
N HIS A 212 -13.39 20.76 -4.74
CA HIS A 212 -13.78 21.54 -3.56
C HIS A 212 -13.89 20.68 -2.30
N SER A 213 -14.35 19.43 -2.45
CA SER A 213 -14.47 18.46 -1.35
C SER A 213 -13.11 17.98 -0.86
N LEU A 214 -12.15 17.74 -1.76
CA LEU A 214 -10.79 17.33 -1.39
C LEU A 214 -10.02 18.44 -0.65
N ARG A 215 -10.21 19.72 -1.03
CA ARG A 215 -9.63 20.87 -0.29
C ARG A 215 -10.20 21.01 1.12
N ARG A 216 -11.48 20.69 1.31
CA ARG A 216 -12.15 20.78 2.61
C ARG A 216 -11.69 19.67 3.57
N ILE A 217 -11.58 18.44 3.05
CA ILE A 217 -11.06 17.28 3.81
C ILE A 217 -9.59 17.50 4.21
N ALA A 218 -8.78 18.15 3.38
CA ALA A 218 -7.39 18.48 3.70
C ALA A 218 -7.24 19.59 4.77
N LEU A 219 -8.26 20.43 4.96
CA LEU A 219 -8.24 21.53 5.93
C LEU A 219 -8.85 21.17 7.29
N GLU A 220 -9.79 20.23 7.34
CA GLU A 220 -10.52 19.86 8.57
C GLU A 220 -9.80 18.79 9.41
N HIS A 221 -8.81 18.09 8.86
CA HIS A 221 -8.05 17.07 9.58
C HIS A 221 -6.61 17.54 9.85
N ARG A 222 -6.29 17.92 11.10
CA ARG A 222 -4.94 18.20 11.60
C ARG A 222 -4.08 16.92 11.65
N TYR A 223 -3.85 16.27 10.51
CA TYR A 223 -2.87 15.20 10.36
C TYR A 223 -1.81 15.64 9.35
N ASN A 224 -0.56 15.63 9.78
CA ASN A 224 0.59 15.99 8.98
C ASN A 224 0.84 14.88 7.94
N TRP A 225 0.30 15.03 6.73
CA TRP A 225 0.51 14.12 5.59
C TRP A 225 1.35 14.81 4.50
N PRO A 226 2.69 14.64 4.46
CA PRO A 226 3.51 15.29 3.43
C PRO A 226 3.56 14.55 2.07
N ARG A 227 3.06 13.30 1.95
CA ARG A 227 3.27 12.49 0.72
C ARG A 227 2.01 12.09 -0.07
N ALA A 228 0.80 12.22 0.49
CA ALA A 228 -0.44 11.85 -0.23
C ALA A 228 -0.82 12.83 -1.36
N VAL A 229 -0.36 14.09 -1.29
CA VAL A 229 -0.69 15.12 -2.29
C VAL A 229 -0.07 14.81 -3.66
N TRP A 230 1.08 14.11 -3.71
CA TRP A 230 1.73 13.73 -4.97
C TRP A 230 1.01 12.59 -5.71
N ALA A 231 0.35 11.68 -5.00
CA ALA A 231 -0.34 10.55 -5.64
C ALA A 231 -1.65 10.97 -6.35
N VAL A 232 -2.26 12.07 -5.92
CA VAL A 232 -3.52 12.57 -6.50
C VAL A 232 -3.30 13.44 -7.74
N GLU A 233 -2.14 14.10 -7.87
CA GLU A 233 -1.81 14.91 -9.05
C GLU A 233 -1.41 14.09 -10.28
N VAL A 234 -0.94 12.85 -10.11
CA VAL A 234 -0.49 11.99 -11.23
C VAL A 234 -1.65 11.28 -11.95
N MET A 235 -2.83 11.17 -11.33
CA MET A 235 -3.99 10.47 -11.94
C MET A 235 -4.87 11.35 -12.85
N ILE A 236 -4.54 12.63 -13.04
CA ILE A 236 -5.31 13.54 -13.91
C ILE A 236 -4.41 14.08 -15.02
N HIS A 237 -4.08 13.22 -16.00
CA HIS A 237 -3.69 13.67 -17.34
C HIS A 237 -4.30 12.75 -18.40
N PRO A 238 -5.06 13.27 -19.37
CA PRO A 238 -5.56 12.47 -20.46
C PRO A 238 -4.43 12.14 -21.44
N THR A 239 -4.40 10.88 -21.87
CA THR A 239 -3.62 10.36 -22.99
C THR A 239 -3.94 11.15 -24.26
N LEU A 240 -2.96 11.88 -24.80
CA LEU A 240 -3.01 12.41 -26.16
C LEU A 240 -2.33 11.40 -27.10
N SER A 241 -3.11 10.99 -28.09
CA SER A 241 -2.76 10.16 -29.24
C SER A 241 -1.55 10.70 -30.00
N ASP A 242 -0.56 9.84 -30.24
CA ASP A 242 0.56 10.08 -31.14
C ASP A 242 0.10 9.98 -32.60
N ASP A 243 0.16 11.08 -33.34
CA ASP A 243 0.21 11.07 -34.80
C ASP A 243 0.83 12.37 -35.34
N ALA A 244 2.18 12.44 -35.39
CA ALA A 244 2.89 13.44 -36.22
C ALA A 244 4.39 13.13 -36.42
N ARG A 245 4.65 12.31 -37.45
CA ARG A 245 5.58 12.56 -38.57
C ARG A 245 6.87 13.37 -38.31
N MET A 246 7.99 12.65 -38.45
CA MET A 246 9.35 13.12 -38.80
C MET A 246 9.40 14.41 -39.65
N LYS A 247 10.26 15.36 -39.25
CA LYS A 247 11.22 16.01 -40.16
C LYS A 247 12.38 16.65 -39.40
N SER A 248 13.56 16.34 -39.92
CA SER A 248 14.92 16.74 -39.56
C SER A 248 15.26 18.23 -39.76
N THR A 249 16.30 18.66 -39.05
CA THR A 249 17.44 19.53 -39.45
C THR A 249 17.63 20.77 -38.58
N GLY A 250 18.90 21.11 -38.31
CA GLY A 250 19.28 22.50 -38.05
C GLY A 250 20.29 22.74 -36.92
N ARG A 251 21.58 22.48 -37.18
CA ARG A 251 22.72 23.07 -36.46
C ARG A 251 22.60 24.60 -36.44
N ILE A 252 22.81 25.23 -35.29
CA ILE A 252 23.45 26.56 -35.21
C ILE A 252 24.45 26.58 -34.05
N LYS A 253 25.74 26.64 -34.40
CA LYS A 253 26.85 27.09 -33.54
C LYS A 253 26.88 28.61 -33.56
N ARG A 254 27.02 29.29 -32.41
CA ARG A 254 27.77 30.57 -32.28
C ARG A 254 28.29 30.80 -30.85
N PRO A 255 29.36 31.61 -30.68
CA PRO A 255 30.36 31.40 -29.63
C PRO A 255 30.44 32.52 -28.57
N LEU A 256 31.10 32.16 -27.46
CA LEU A 256 31.99 32.95 -26.59
C LEU A 256 31.61 34.40 -26.25
N ARG A 257 31.40 34.64 -24.94
CA ARG A 257 31.93 35.84 -24.27
C ARG A 257 32.70 35.47 -23.01
N ARG A 258 33.96 35.90 -23.00
CA ARG A 258 34.89 35.93 -21.87
C ARG A 258 34.44 37.02 -20.89
N CYS A 259 34.41 36.70 -19.60
CA CYS A 259 34.59 37.68 -18.52
C CYS A 259 35.86 37.30 -17.75
N ARG A 260 36.77 38.28 -17.59
CA ARG A 260 37.97 38.20 -16.75
C ARG A 260 37.63 38.66 -15.32
N PRO A 261 38.45 38.28 -14.32
CA PRO A 261 38.10 38.35 -12.90
C PRO A 261 38.54 39.68 -12.27
N THR A 262 37.75 40.16 -11.31
CA THR A 262 38.21 41.12 -10.30
C THR A 262 38.49 40.34 -9.02
N GLY A 263 39.74 40.40 -8.58
CA GLY A 263 40.19 39.73 -7.37
C GLY A 263 39.69 40.40 -6.10
N LEU A 264 39.57 39.59 -5.05
CA LEU A 264 39.67 40.02 -3.67
C LEU A 264 40.30 38.86 -2.89
N LYS A 265 41.50 39.12 -2.38
CA LYS A 265 42.20 38.29 -1.39
C LYS A 265 41.50 38.50 -0.05
N HIS A 266 41.23 37.44 0.72
CA HIS A 266 41.36 37.43 2.18
C HIS A 266 41.39 35.98 2.71
N ASN A 267 42.19 35.79 3.75
CA ASN A 267 42.61 34.53 4.40
C ASN A 267 41.58 33.95 5.38
N LEU A 268 41.86 32.72 5.86
CA LEU A 268 41.16 31.89 6.87
C LEU A 268 39.88 31.24 6.33
N VAL A 269 39.70 29.91 6.30
CA VAL A 269 39.81 28.89 7.37
C VAL A 269 40.23 27.54 6.75
N ALA A 270 41.14 26.81 7.40
CA ALA A 270 41.46 25.42 7.05
C ALA A 270 40.34 24.52 7.57
N ASP A 271 39.36 24.24 6.71
CA ASP A 271 38.24 23.35 7.03
C ASP A 271 38.54 21.93 6.55
N VAL A 272 38.32 20.97 7.45
CA VAL A 272 38.58 19.55 7.26
C VAL A 272 37.58 19.02 6.22
N THR A 273 37.97 19.10 4.95
CA THR A 273 37.21 18.49 3.87
C THR A 273 37.53 16.99 3.87
N ARG A 274 36.91 16.23 4.78
CA ARG A 274 36.78 14.78 4.56
C ARG A 274 35.88 14.60 3.34
N HIS A 275 36.50 14.35 2.19
CA HIS A 275 35.81 13.82 1.03
C HIS A 275 35.25 12.45 1.41
N VAL A 276 34.00 12.42 1.86
CA VAL A 276 33.17 11.22 1.76
C VAL A 276 32.91 11.04 0.26
N GLN A 277 33.75 10.27 -0.42
CA GLN A 277 33.41 9.73 -1.73
C GLN A 277 32.24 8.78 -1.50
N VAL A 278 31.01 9.29 -1.63
CA VAL A 278 29.84 8.43 -1.79
C VAL A 278 29.99 7.79 -3.17
N SER A 279 30.57 6.59 -3.20
CA SER A 279 30.62 5.77 -4.39
C SER A 279 29.18 5.46 -4.79
N LEU A 280 28.72 6.04 -5.90
CA LEU A 280 27.43 5.69 -6.47
C LEU A 280 27.41 4.17 -6.74
N PRO A 281 26.34 3.46 -6.35
CA PRO A 281 26.25 2.03 -6.56
C PRO A 281 26.44 1.70 -8.05
N ARG A 282 27.35 0.77 -8.34
CA ARG A 282 27.58 0.31 -9.71
C ARG A 282 26.33 -0.44 -10.15
N VAL A 283 25.54 0.19 -11.02
CA VAL A 283 24.39 -0.47 -11.64
C VAL A 283 24.90 -1.64 -12.47
N CYS A 284 24.47 -2.86 -12.13
CA CYS A 284 24.79 -4.06 -12.90
C CYS A 284 24.36 -3.84 -14.36
N LYS A 285 25.26 -3.99 -15.33
CA LYS A 285 24.95 -3.76 -16.75
C LYS A 285 23.84 -4.69 -17.25
N ILE A 286 23.73 -5.87 -16.65
CA ILE A 286 22.69 -6.88 -16.93
C ILE A 286 21.35 -6.53 -16.26
N GLY A 287 21.36 -5.67 -15.23
CA GLY A 287 20.17 -5.21 -14.50
C GLY A 287 19.08 -4.55 -15.37
N ARG A 288 19.40 -4.15 -16.60
CA ARG A 288 18.39 -3.59 -17.54
C ARG A 288 17.47 -4.64 -18.16
N LEU A 289 17.81 -5.93 -18.09
CA LEU A 289 17.08 -6.98 -18.82
C LEU A 289 16.16 -7.81 -17.93
N ALA A 290 16.43 -7.92 -16.63
CA ALA A 290 15.57 -8.67 -15.73
C ALA A 290 14.46 -7.77 -15.17
N PRO A 291 13.18 -8.16 -15.26
CA PRO A 291 12.11 -7.42 -14.63
C PRO A 291 12.32 -7.40 -13.11
N SER A 292 12.29 -6.20 -12.53
CA SER A 292 12.17 -6.03 -11.09
C SER A 292 10.73 -6.27 -10.63
N VAL A 293 10.55 -6.35 -9.32
CA VAL A 293 9.23 -6.22 -8.72
C VAL A 293 8.56 -4.92 -9.22
N PRO A 294 7.27 -4.94 -9.63
CA PRO A 294 6.58 -3.76 -10.15
C PRO A 294 6.64 -2.59 -9.18
N ASN A 295 6.79 -1.36 -9.70
CA ASN A 295 6.82 -0.12 -8.91
C ASN A 295 7.96 0.01 -7.89
N CYS A 296 8.97 -0.86 -7.90
CA CYS A 296 10.14 -0.68 -7.06
C CYS A 296 11.04 0.43 -7.63
N PRO A 297 11.33 1.50 -6.86
CA PRO A 297 12.21 2.59 -7.31
C PRO A 297 13.70 2.24 -7.20
N ILE A 298 14.05 1.15 -6.52
CA ILE A 298 15.43 0.78 -6.22
C ILE A 298 16.04 0.10 -7.47
N PRO A 299 17.22 0.53 -7.95
CA PRO A 299 17.87 -0.12 -9.07
C PRO A 299 18.27 -1.56 -8.71
N VAL A 300 18.04 -2.49 -9.63
CA VAL A 300 18.41 -3.91 -9.47
C VAL A 300 19.94 -4.04 -9.36
N ASP A 301 20.40 -4.71 -8.31
CA ASP A 301 21.83 -4.99 -8.03
C ASP A 301 22.16 -6.49 -7.95
N LEU A 302 21.14 -7.35 -8.09
CA LEU A 302 21.27 -8.80 -8.12
C LEU A 302 20.32 -9.41 -9.15
N ILE A 303 20.81 -10.38 -9.93
CA ILE A 303 19.98 -11.18 -10.82
C ILE A 303 19.85 -12.59 -10.23
N LEU A 304 18.60 -13.01 -10.02
CA LEU A 304 18.27 -14.39 -9.65
C LEU A 304 17.81 -15.13 -10.90
N ARG A 305 18.19 -16.40 -11.04
CA ARG A 305 17.74 -17.30 -12.09
C ARG A 305 16.96 -18.45 -11.45
N SER A 306 15.69 -18.56 -11.80
CA SER A 306 14.83 -19.66 -11.36
C SER A 306 15.20 -20.99 -12.02
N SER A 307 14.60 -22.08 -11.55
CA SER A 307 14.78 -23.42 -12.13
C SER A 307 14.25 -23.53 -13.57
N ASP A 308 13.17 -22.81 -13.89
CA ASP A 308 12.59 -22.65 -15.24
C ASP A 308 13.26 -21.54 -16.07
N LYS A 309 14.44 -21.08 -15.64
CA LYS A 309 15.33 -20.15 -16.37
C LYS A 309 14.78 -18.74 -16.57
N VAL A 310 13.79 -18.35 -15.79
CA VAL A 310 13.32 -16.95 -15.68
C VAL A 310 14.37 -16.15 -14.91
N LEU A 311 14.72 -14.98 -15.44
CA LEU A 311 15.60 -14.02 -14.76
C LEU A 311 14.75 -13.00 -14.00
N LEU A 312 15.09 -12.78 -12.74
CA LEU A 312 14.38 -11.88 -11.83
C LEU A 312 15.37 -10.88 -11.25
N GLY A 313 15.01 -9.60 -11.26
CA GLY A 313 15.78 -8.56 -10.60
C GLY A 313 15.46 -8.51 -9.11
N ALA A 314 16.49 -8.48 -8.27
CA ALA A 314 16.38 -8.35 -6.81
C ALA A 314 17.34 -7.28 -6.27
N HIS A 315 17.20 -6.99 -4.98
CA HIS A 315 18.04 -6.05 -4.24
C HIS A 315 18.71 -6.79 -3.09
N LYS A 316 20.05 -6.82 -3.07
CA LYS A 316 20.83 -7.50 -2.01
C LYS A 316 20.38 -7.05 -0.62
N ALA A 317 20.22 -5.74 -0.43
CA ALA A 317 19.75 -5.16 0.83
C ALA A 317 18.36 -5.70 1.23
N ASN A 318 17.39 -5.75 0.32
CA ASN A 318 16.05 -6.26 0.63
C ASN A 318 16.09 -7.75 1.02
N LEU A 319 16.91 -8.56 0.35
CA LEU A 319 17.03 -9.99 0.67
C LEU A 319 17.59 -10.23 2.08
N GLU A 320 18.60 -9.46 2.49
CA GLU A 320 19.19 -9.51 3.84
C GLU A 320 18.22 -8.99 4.91
N HIS A 321 17.45 -7.97 4.56
CA HIS A 321 16.54 -7.30 5.47
C HIS A 321 15.27 -8.10 5.76
N PHE A 322 14.67 -8.72 4.75
CA PHE A 322 13.39 -9.41 4.85
C PHE A 322 13.50 -10.93 4.93
N SER A 323 14.71 -11.46 5.00
CA SER A 323 14.96 -12.90 5.12
C SER A 323 16.19 -13.17 5.99
N ASP A 324 16.22 -14.35 6.60
CA ASP A 324 17.41 -14.90 7.25
C ASP A 324 18.05 -16.05 6.46
N GLY A 325 17.45 -16.45 5.32
CA GLY A 325 17.97 -17.51 4.45
C GLY A 325 18.92 -17.03 3.35
N PHE A 326 18.98 -15.72 3.10
CA PHE A 326 19.93 -15.12 2.16
C PHE A 326 21.19 -14.61 2.88
N PRO A 327 22.37 -14.67 2.22
CA PRO A 327 23.60 -14.12 2.77
C PRO A 327 23.55 -12.60 2.87
N SER A 328 24.37 -12.02 3.74
CA SER A 328 24.48 -10.55 3.88
C SER A 328 24.89 -9.90 2.56
N ALA A 329 24.36 -8.71 2.26
CA ALA A 329 24.57 -8.00 1.00
C ALA A 329 26.06 -7.82 0.67
N ASP A 330 26.89 -7.56 1.69
CA ASP A 330 28.33 -7.35 1.56
C ASP A 330 29.11 -8.63 1.21
N SER A 331 28.54 -9.80 1.50
CA SER A 331 29.16 -11.09 1.20
C SER A 331 28.90 -11.59 -0.23
N VAL A 332 27.94 -10.97 -0.93
CA VAL A 332 27.58 -11.33 -2.29
C VAL A 332 28.41 -10.51 -3.27
N SER A 333 29.26 -11.17 -4.05
CA SER A 333 30.08 -10.49 -5.07
C SER A 333 29.21 -9.75 -6.10
N ASP A 334 29.71 -8.66 -6.68
CA ASP A 334 29.07 -7.95 -7.80
C ASP A 334 29.25 -8.68 -9.15
N SER A 335 29.23 -10.01 -9.13
CA SER A 335 29.35 -10.81 -10.34
C SER A 335 28.15 -10.55 -11.25
N GLU A 336 28.42 -10.45 -12.55
CA GLU A 336 27.39 -10.39 -13.59
C GLU A 336 26.65 -11.74 -13.75
N GLU A 337 27.15 -12.81 -13.16
CA GLU A 337 26.53 -14.13 -13.20
C GLU A 337 25.26 -14.20 -12.34
N PRO A 338 24.11 -14.61 -12.91
CA PRO A 338 22.89 -14.84 -12.15
C PRO A 338 23.04 -15.91 -11.07
N VAL A 339 22.48 -15.67 -9.88
CA VAL A 339 22.41 -16.66 -8.80
C VAL A 339 21.28 -17.63 -9.08
N GLU A 340 21.59 -18.92 -9.19
CA GLU A 340 20.58 -19.96 -9.45
C GLU A 340 19.83 -20.35 -8.17
N LEU A 341 18.50 -20.35 -8.24
CA LEU A 341 17.59 -20.81 -7.19
C LEU A 341 16.73 -21.98 -7.71
N SER A 342 16.26 -22.84 -6.81
CA SER A 342 15.54 -24.07 -7.19
C SER A 342 14.06 -23.87 -7.51
N GLU A 343 13.50 -22.75 -7.06
CA GLU A 343 12.11 -22.39 -7.22
C GLU A 343 11.85 -21.89 -8.64
N ASP A 344 10.62 -22.08 -9.13
CA ASP A 344 10.19 -21.55 -10.42
C ASP A 344 10.05 -20.01 -10.37
N GLY A 345 9.98 -19.39 -11.55
CA GLY A 345 9.90 -17.94 -11.67
C GLY A 345 8.64 -17.33 -11.04
N ALA A 346 7.52 -18.05 -11.00
CA ALA A 346 6.26 -17.55 -10.42
C ALA A 346 6.34 -17.52 -8.89
N THR A 347 6.85 -18.58 -8.28
CA THR A 347 7.11 -18.69 -6.84
C THR A 347 8.08 -17.61 -6.38
N LEU A 348 9.22 -17.45 -7.09
CA LEU A 348 10.19 -16.41 -6.74
C LEU A 348 9.62 -15.00 -6.90
N LYS A 349 8.79 -14.74 -7.92
CA LYS A 349 8.16 -13.42 -8.10
C LYS A 349 7.26 -13.06 -6.92
N LEU A 350 6.49 -14.01 -6.41
CA LEU A 350 5.65 -13.82 -5.22
C LEU A 350 6.49 -13.67 -3.95
N LEU A 351 7.49 -14.53 -3.78
CA LEU A 351 8.44 -14.46 -2.65
C LEU A 351 9.11 -13.07 -2.57
N LEU A 352 9.68 -12.61 -3.69
CA LEU A 352 10.33 -11.30 -3.79
C LEU A 352 9.36 -10.15 -3.55
N SER A 353 8.09 -10.28 -3.95
CA SER A 353 7.07 -9.26 -3.70
C SER A 353 6.84 -9.02 -2.20
N GLY A 354 6.97 -10.07 -1.38
CA GLY A 354 6.89 -9.99 0.09
C GLY A 354 8.15 -9.45 0.77
N MET A 355 9.23 -9.26 0.03
CA MET A 355 10.48 -8.64 0.50
C MET A 355 10.59 -7.16 0.11
N HIS A 356 9.53 -6.59 -0.46
CA HIS A 356 9.49 -5.18 -0.82
C HIS A 356 8.53 -4.46 0.11
N LYS A 357 8.83 -3.19 0.41
CA LYS A 357 7.95 -2.26 1.14
C LYS A 357 6.75 -1.86 0.28
N GLN A 358 5.89 -2.81 -0.01
CA GLN A 358 4.67 -2.64 -0.81
C GLN A 358 3.61 -3.64 -0.35
N LYS A 359 2.36 -3.40 -0.75
CA LYS A 359 1.28 -4.37 -0.51
C LYS A 359 1.62 -5.70 -1.18
N VAL A 360 1.61 -6.78 -0.40
CA VAL A 360 1.76 -8.14 -0.92
C VAL A 360 0.52 -8.47 -1.76
N PRO A 361 0.67 -9.02 -2.98
CA PRO A 361 -0.47 -9.47 -3.78
C PRO A 361 -1.34 -10.47 -3.00
N THR A 362 -2.66 -10.44 -3.20
CA THR A 362 -3.54 -11.47 -2.61
C THR A 362 -3.20 -12.85 -3.17
N LEU A 363 -3.31 -13.87 -2.33
CA LEU A 363 -3.10 -15.27 -2.68
C LEU A 363 -4.39 -16.00 -3.07
N SER A 364 -5.51 -15.28 -3.12
CA SER A 364 -6.84 -15.85 -3.40
C SER A 364 -6.92 -16.60 -4.74
N GLY A 365 -6.16 -16.16 -5.74
CA GLY A 365 -6.12 -16.75 -7.09
C GLY A 365 -5.09 -17.87 -7.30
N LEU A 366 -4.31 -18.23 -6.29
CA LEU A 366 -3.29 -19.27 -6.43
C LEU A 366 -3.88 -20.67 -6.30
N GLY A 367 -3.45 -21.58 -7.17
CA GLY A 367 -3.72 -23.01 -7.00
C GLY A 367 -2.98 -23.59 -5.80
N SER A 368 -3.45 -24.73 -5.27
CA SER A 368 -2.85 -25.37 -4.09
C SER A 368 -1.36 -25.66 -4.26
N ASP A 369 -0.93 -26.13 -5.43
CA ASP A 369 0.48 -26.43 -5.70
C ASP A 369 1.36 -25.16 -5.66
N GLN A 370 0.86 -24.04 -6.20
CA GLN A 370 1.57 -22.76 -6.17
C GLN A 370 1.64 -22.18 -4.75
N LEU A 371 0.55 -22.31 -3.97
CA LEU A 371 0.51 -21.87 -2.59
C LEU A 371 1.48 -22.66 -1.71
N LEU A 372 1.55 -23.99 -1.89
CA LEU A 372 2.49 -24.84 -1.16
C LEU A 372 3.93 -24.55 -1.56
N ALA A 373 4.21 -24.37 -2.86
CA ALA A 373 5.54 -23.98 -3.32
C ALA A 373 5.98 -22.62 -2.74
N LEU A 374 5.08 -21.64 -2.67
CA LEU A 374 5.36 -20.36 -2.03
C LEU A 374 5.59 -20.50 -0.52
N ALA A 375 4.82 -21.34 0.16
CA ALA A 375 5.00 -21.61 1.59
C ALA A 375 6.35 -22.27 1.88
N GLU A 376 6.74 -23.27 1.07
CA GLU A 376 8.03 -23.94 1.15
C GLU A 376 9.18 -22.97 0.91
N ALA A 377 9.08 -22.12 -0.11
CA ALA A 377 10.07 -21.07 -0.37
C ALA A 377 10.14 -20.06 0.78
N GLY A 378 8.99 -19.64 1.33
CA GLY A 378 8.91 -18.76 2.48
C GLY A 378 9.63 -19.32 3.70
N GLU A 379 9.42 -20.60 4.03
CA GLU A 379 10.10 -21.30 5.12
C GLU A 379 11.61 -21.47 4.81
N LYS A 380 11.97 -21.89 3.59
CA LYS A 380 13.36 -22.11 3.17
C LYS A 380 14.22 -20.85 3.30
N TYR A 381 13.67 -19.70 2.93
CA TYR A 381 14.38 -18.42 2.96
C TYR A 381 14.06 -17.58 4.20
N PHE A 382 13.24 -18.09 5.14
CA PHE A 382 12.81 -17.36 6.33
C PHE A 382 12.16 -16.00 6.03
N VAL A 383 11.27 -15.96 5.04
CA VAL A 383 10.53 -14.75 4.64
C VAL A 383 9.25 -14.66 5.47
N TYR A 384 9.37 -14.15 6.70
CA TYR A 384 8.31 -14.22 7.70
C TYR A 384 6.96 -13.63 7.27
N GLY A 385 6.98 -12.55 6.47
CA GLY A 385 5.76 -11.97 5.89
C GLY A 385 5.04 -12.97 4.97
N VAL A 386 5.77 -13.64 4.07
CA VAL A 386 5.21 -14.65 3.16
C VAL A 386 4.73 -15.87 3.95
N MET A 387 5.50 -16.32 4.95
CA MET A 387 5.12 -17.44 5.81
C MET A 387 3.78 -17.17 6.53
N ALA A 388 3.58 -15.96 7.04
CA ALA A 388 2.34 -15.61 7.72
C ALA A 388 1.14 -15.61 6.78
N VAL A 389 1.27 -14.97 5.61
CA VAL A 389 0.20 -14.92 4.60
C VAL A 389 -0.15 -16.32 4.13
N CYS A 390 0.84 -17.16 3.84
CA CYS A 390 0.62 -18.56 3.46
C CYS A 390 -0.03 -19.37 4.59
N SER A 391 0.39 -19.16 5.84
CA SER A 391 -0.19 -19.85 7.00
C SER A 391 -1.67 -19.52 7.18
N GLU A 392 -2.07 -18.26 7.01
CA GLU A 392 -3.49 -17.88 7.09
C GLU A 392 -4.29 -18.36 5.87
N ARG A 393 -3.65 -18.51 4.70
CA ARG A 393 -4.29 -19.05 3.50
C ARG A 393 -4.38 -20.59 3.49
N ILE A 394 -3.48 -21.32 4.13
CA ILE A 394 -3.49 -22.80 4.12
C ILE A 394 -4.48 -23.39 5.14
N ARG A 395 -4.68 -22.72 6.28
CA ARG A 395 -5.72 -23.10 7.24
C ARG A 395 -7.10 -22.94 6.62
#